data_AF-A0A1J5SGX3-F1
#
_entry.id   AF-A0A1J5SGX3-F1
#
_cell.length_a   1.000
_cell.length_b   1.000
_cell.length_c   1.000
_cell.angle_alpha   90.00
_cell.angle_beta   90.00
_cell.angle_gamma   90.00
#
_symmetry.space_group_name_H-M   'P 1'
#
loop_
_entity.id
_entity.type
_entity.pdbx_description
1 polymer ?
#
loop_
_entity_poly.entity_id
_entity_poly.type
_entity_poly.pdbx_seq_one_letter_code
_entity_poly.pdbx_strand_id
1 'polypeptide(L)'
;MSGLQVKRLKCLLLGLFLFGLTASATGETMVNHSFSFDARHDSSDVEVLDYQYGDGTQFGTHADRERVALGQVFPADNISGVIPRGDTLYVKWRDKHSHHVYQDRVDLKNRMPMDIKDLRVHFLIKGSQLYVYLIYPGLKEASVPKGPVRMYEDQKQVQIYPDLPK
;
A
#
# COMPACT_ATOMS: atom_id res chain seq x y z
N MET A 1 9.66 -30.17 -65.70
CA MET A 1 9.54 -28.96 -64.86
C MET A 1 8.73 -29.34 -63.64
N SER A 2 9.42 -29.47 -62.51
CA SER A 2 8.97 -30.16 -61.30
C SER A 2 7.94 -29.34 -60.53
N GLY A 3 6.89 -30.02 -60.06
CA GLY A 3 5.84 -29.47 -59.21
C GLY A 3 6.40 -28.97 -57.87
N LEU A 4 6.76 -27.70 -57.85
CA LEU A 4 7.26 -26.95 -56.69
C LEU A 4 6.15 -26.55 -55.70
N GLN A 5 5.07 -27.34 -55.59
CA GLN A 5 3.84 -26.95 -54.88
C GLN A 5 3.31 -28.05 -53.96
N VAL A 6 4.19 -28.85 -53.34
CA VAL A 6 3.78 -29.83 -52.29
C VAL A 6 4.61 -29.70 -51.00
N LYS A 7 5.61 -28.80 -50.95
CA LYS A 7 6.55 -28.70 -49.82
C LYS A 7 6.37 -27.47 -48.91
N ARG A 8 5.21 -26.80 -48.94
CA ARG A 8 4.97 -25.60 -48.10
C ARG A 8 3.84 -25.74 -47.07
N LEU A 9 3.31 -26.94 -46.88
CA LEU A 9 2.19 -27.19 -45.95
C LEU A 9 2.58 -27.98 -44.68
N LYS A 10 3.86 -28.26 -44.45
CA LYS A 10 4.32 -29.04 -43.28
C LYS A 10 5.20 -28.28 -42.28
N CYS A 11 5.36 -26.96 -42.42
CA CYS A 11 6.25 -26.18 -41.54
C CYS A 11 5.57 -25.00 -40.82
N LEU A 12 4.24 -24.96 -40.74
CA LEU A 12 3.53 -23.80 -40.15
C LEU A 12 2.56 -24.19 -39.01
N LEU A 13 2.86 -25.28 -38.31
CA LEU A 13 2.15 -25.72 -37.09
C LEU A 13 3.14 -26.10 -35.97
N LEU A 14 4.24 -25.38 -35.84
CA LEU A 14 5.26 -25.63 -34.81
C LEU A 14 5.82 -24.33 -34.21
N GLY A 15 4.96 -23.34 -33.95
CA GLY A 15 5.41 -21.99 -33.57
C GLY A 15 4.54 -21.25 -32.56
N LEU A 16 3.70 -21.95 -31.78
CA LEU A 16 2.84 -21.30 -30.79
C LEU A 16 2.61 -22.27 -29.64
N PHE A 17 3.51 -22.34 -28.64
CA PHE A 17 3.18 -22.81 -27.28
C PHE A 17 4.36 -22.76 -26.28
N LEU A 18 5.21 -21.72 -26.31
CA LEU A 18 6.19 -21.50 -25.23
C LEU A 18 6.32 -20.01 -24.88
N PHE A 19 5.22 -19.39 -24.44
CA PHE A 19 5.32 -18.29 -23.49
C PHE A 19 5.07 -18.88 -22.10
N GLY A 20 6.10 -19.57 -21.56
CA GLY A 20 6.11 -19.92 -20.15
C GLY A 20 6.08 -18.63 -19.36
N LEU A 21 5.02 -18.41 -18.60
CA LEU A 21 4.93 -17.32 -17.63
C LEU A 21 6.16 -17.41 -16.72
N THR A 22 7.12 -16.51 -16.90
CA THR A 22 8.08 -16.20 -15.85
C THR A 22 7.33 -15.38 -14.80
N ALA A 23 6.51 -16.06 -14.00
CA ALA A 23 6.10 -15.52 -12.73
C ALA A 23 7.38 -15.40 -11.90
N SER A 24 8.00 -14.22 -11.93
CA SER A 24 9.08 -13.92 -10.99
C SER A 24 8.44 -13.98 -9.61
N ALA A 25 8.70 -15.06 -8.89
CA ALA A 25 8.48 -15.11 -7.45
C ALA A 25 9.51 -14.18 -6.81
N THR A 26 9.28 -12.87 -6.93
CA THR A 26 9.90 -11.90 -6.03
C THR A 26 9.31 -12.20 -4.66
N GLY A 27 10.02 -13.00 -3.86
CA GLY A 27 9.61 -13.27 -2.49
C GLY A 27 9.39 -11.96 -1.75
N GLU A 28 8.32 -11.90 -0.95
CA GLU A 28 8.04 -10.75 -0.10
C GLU A 28 9.28 -10.41 0.74
N THR A 29 9.76 -9.17 0.63
CA THR A 29 10.91 -8.73 1.42
C THR A 29 10.45 -8.44 2.84
N MET A 30 10.85 -9.28 3.79
CA MET A 30 10.52 -9.13 5.20
C MET A 30 11.45 -8.13 5.88
N VAL A 31 10.89 -7.09 6.50
CA VAL A 31 11.68 -6.01 7.15
C VAL A 31 11.09 -5.73 8.53
N ASN A 32 11.95 -5.48 9.53
CA ASN A 32 11.49 -4.99 10.83
C ASN A 32 11.00 -3.54 10.71
N HIS A 33 9.69 -3.32 10.65
CA HIS A 33 9.11 -1.98 10.53
C HIS A 33 7.67 -1.96 11.07
N SER A 34 6.98 -0.82 10.94
CA SER A 34 5.58 -0.68 11.39
C SER A 34 4.65 -0.21 10.29
N PHE A 35 3.38 -0.62 10.38
CA PHE A 35 2.27 -0.09 9.61
C PHE A 35 1.14 0.31 10.57
N SER A 36 0.53 1.49 10.36
CA SER A 36 -0.51 1.98 11.28
C SER A 36 -1.41 3.06 10.69
N PHE A 37 -2.53 3.29 11.34
CA PHE A 37 -3.40 4.46 11.18
C PHE A 37 -4.24 4.66 12.45
N ASP A 38 -4.69 5.89 12.72
CA ASP A 38 -5.66 6.16 13.79
C ASP A 38 -6.73 7.17 13.34
N ALA A 39 -7.81 6.65 12.77
CA ALA A 39 -8.91 7.49 12.27
C ALA A 39 -9.67 8.20 13.40
N ARG A 40 -9.52 7.78 14.66
CA ARG A 40 -10.16 8.46 15.80
C ARG A 40 -9.52 9.82 16.07
N HIS A 41 -8.23 9.97 15.75
CA HIS A 41 -7.45 11.15 16.10
C HIS A 41 -6.98 11.93 14.87
N ASP A 42 -6.51 11.24 13.84
CA ASP A 42 -5.90 11.86 12.67
C ASP A 42 -6.91 12.07 11.52
N SER A 43 -8.10 11.47 11.60
CA SER A 43 -9.11 11.47 10.51
C SER A 43 -10.55 11.35 11.04
N SER A 44 -10.86 12.17 12.05
CA SER A 44 -12.12 12.07 12.81
C SER A 44 -13.40 12.27 11.98
N ASP A 45 -13.28 12.86 10.81
CA ASP A 45 -14.34 13.13 9.81
C ASP A 45 -14.68 11.91 8.94
N VAL A 46 -13.89 10.84 8.99
CA VAL A 46 -14.09 9.65 8.15
C VAL A 46 -14.18 8.35 8.94
N GLU A 47 -14.64 7.30 8.26
CA GLU A 47 -14.66 5.92 8.73
C GLU A 47 -13.88 5.05 7.76
N VAL A 48 -12.83 4.36 8.23
CA VAL A 48 -12.10 3.38 7.42
C VAL A 48 -12.94 2.11 7.33
N LEU A 49 -13.21 1.65 6.11
CA LEU A 49 -14.06 0.51 5.81
C LEU A 49 -13.27 -0.74 5.42
N ASP A 50 -12.11 -0.55 4.79
CA ASP A 50 -11.21 -1.62 4.36
C ASP A 50 -9.81 -1.04 4.17
N TYR A 51 -8.77 -1.84 4.38
CA TYR A 51 -7.39 -1.47 4.11
C TYR A 51 -6.54 -2.70 3.82
N GLN A 52 -5.48 -2.51 3.06
CA GLN A 52 -4.48 -3.53 2.80
C GLN A 52 -3.12 -2.90 2.49
N TYR A 53 -2.12 -3.25 3.29
CA TYR A 53 -0.72 -2.91 3.14
C TYR A 53 0.03 -4.11 2.54
N GLY A 54 0.59 -3.91 1.35
CA GLY A 54 1.18 -4.99 0.55
C GLY A 54 0.12 -5.94 -0.02
N ASP A 55 0.58 -7.11 -0.45
CA ASP A 55 -0.22 -8.23 -0.95
C ASP A 55 -0.22 -9.45 -0.01
N GLY A 56 0.59 -9.39 1.05
CA GLY A 56 0.70 -10.43 2.06
C GLY A 56 -0.57 -10.65 2.88
N THR A 57 -0.67 -11.84 3.46
CA THR A 57 -1.78 -12.31 4.31
C THR A 57 -1.48 -12.18 5.81
N GLN A 58 -0.42 -11.44 6.16
CA GLN A 58 -0.03 -11.29 7.54
C GLN A 58 -1.11 -10.53 8.33
N PHE A 59 -1.47 -11.07 9.49
CA PHE A 59 -2.42 -10.42 10.39
C PHE A 59 -2.02 -8.95 10.64
N GLY A 60 -2.98 -8.03 10.59
CA GLY A 60 -2.74 -6.59 10.79
C GLY A 60 -2.21 -5.83 9.58
N THR A 61 -1.80 -6.51 8.50
CA THR A 61 -1.50 -5.82 7.22
C THR A 61 -2.73 -5.63 6.36
N HIS A 62 -3.88 -6.19 6.74
CA HIS A 62 -5.16 -5.95 6.07
C HIS A 62 -6.32 -5.99 7.05
N ALA A 63 -7.42 -5.37 6.65
CA ALA A 63 -8.68 -5.47 7.37
C ALA A 63 -9.18 -6.93 7.41
N ASP A 64 -9.78 -7.32 8.54
CA ASP A 64 -10.42 -8.62 8.66
C ASP A 64 -11.60 -8.72 7.67
N ARG A 65 -11.59 -9.76 6.83
CA ARG A 65 -12.54 -9.89 5.72
C ARG A 65 -13.98 -10.14 6.19
N GLU A 66 -14.18 -10.82 7.30
CA GLU A 66 -15.51 -11.04 7.88
C GLU A 66 -16.06 -9.72 8.41
N ARG A 67 -15.25 -8.95 9.14
CA ARG A 67 -15.62 -7.62 9.63
C ARG A 67 -15.93 -6.65 8.48
N VAL A 68 -15.16 -6.68 7.40
CA VAL A 68 -15.45 -5.93 6.17
C VAL A 68 -16.79 -6.35 5.58
N ALA A 69 -17.07 -7.66 5.48
CA ALA A 69 -18.34 -8.18 4.94
C ALA A 69 -19.55 -7.79 5.80
N LEU A 70 -19.36 -7.67 7.12
CA LEU A 70 -20.37 -7.18 8.07
C LEU A 70 -20.50 -5.63 8.06
N GLY A 71 -19.75 -4.92 7.22
CA GLY A 71 -19.79 -3.47 7.12
C GLY A 71 -19.21 -2.75 8.35
N GLN A 72 -18.37 -3.42 9.13
CA GLN A 72 -17.74 -2.81 10.29
C GLN A 72 -16.70 -1.76 9.88
N VAL A 73 -16.50 -0.79 10.77
CA VAL A 73 -15.48 0.25 10.60
C VAL A 73 -14.22 -0.12 11.39
N PHE A 74 -13.08 0.35 10.91
CA PHE A 74 -11.78 0.15 11.52
C PHE A 74 -11.31 1.49 12.10
N PRO A 75 -11.37 1.70 13.42
CA PRO A 75 -11.03 2.99 14.01
C PRO A 75 -9.53 3.26 14.04
N ALA A 76 -8.71 2.20 14.16
CA ALA A 76 -7.26 2.26 14.18
C ALA A 76 -6.67 0.86 13.95
N ASP A 77 -5.42 0.82 13.50
CA ASP A 77 -4.57 -0.37 13.57
C ASP A 77 -3.10 0.05 13.76
N ASN A 78 -2.31 -0.83 14.36
CA ASN A 78 -0.90 -0.64 14.60
C ASN A 78 -0.20 -2.00 14.71
N ILE A 79 0.48 -2.38 13.63
CA ILE A 79 1.36 -3.54 13.61
C ILE A 79 2.82 -3.11 13.57
N SER A 80 3.66 -3.86 14.27
CA SER A 80 5.10 -3.67 14.31
C SER A 80 5.80 -5.01 14.40
N GLY A 81 6.94 -5.15 13.73
CA GLY A 81 7.78 -6.33 13.76
C GLY A 81 8.35 -6.65 12.39
N VAL A 82 8.84 -7.88 12.22
CA VAL A 82 9.27 -8.39 10.92
C VAL A 82 8.04 -8.73 10.11
N ILE A 83 7.64 -7.80 9.24
CA ILE A 83 6.45 -7.90 8.36
C ILE A 83 6.87 -7.63 6.90
N PRO A 84 6.05 -8.03 5.90
CA PRO A 84 6.34 -7.74 4.50
C PRO A 84 6.45 -6.24 4.24
N ARG A 85 7.49 -5.82 3.50
CA ARG A 85 7.57 -4.47 2.94
C ARG A 85 6.46 -4.33 1.90
N GLY A 86 5.39 -3.63 2.26
CA GLY A 86 4.24 -3.44 1.38
C GLY A 86 4.57 -2.53 0.21
N ASP A 87 4.50 -3.06 -1.01
CA ASP A 87 4.72 -2.31 -2.24
C ASP A 87 3.47 -1.52 -2.70
N THR A 88 2.32 -1.77 -2.07
CA THR A 88 1.09 -1.00 -2.31
C THR A 88 0.35 -0.73 -1.00
N LEU A 89 -0.48 0.31 -0.98
CA LEU A 89 -1.45 0.55 0.09
C LEU A 89 -2.81 0.81 -0.52
N TYR A 90 -3.78 -0.05 -0.23
CA TYR A 90 -5.19 0.17 -0.53
C TYR A 90 -5.92 0.63 0.74
N VAL A 91 -6.77 1.65 0.59
CA VAL A 91 -7.65 2.12 1.67
C VAL A 91 -9.02 2.45 1.07
N LYS A 92 -10.08 2.04 1.73
CA LYS A 92 -11.46 2.43 1.44
C LYS A 92 -12.06 3.10 2.66
N TRP A 93 -12.68 4.26 2.47
CA TRP A 93 -13.24 5.03 3.57
C TRP A 93 -14.55 5.70 3.18
N ARG A 94 -15.31 6.09 4.20
CA ARG A 94 -16.54 6.85 4.06
C ARG A 94 -16.38 8.18 4.77
N ASP A 95 -16.71 9.27 4.08
CA ASP A 95 -16.89 10.57 4.71
C ASP A 95 -18.17 10.57 5.57
N LYS A 96 -18.06 10.94 6.85
CA LYS A 96 -19.18 10.84 7.80
C LYS A 96 -20.31 11.82 7.50
N HIS A 97 -20.01 12.94 6.83
CA HIS A 97 -20.98 14.00 6.59
C HIS A 97 -21.78 13.77 5.31
N SER A 98 -21.10 13.51 4.21
CA SER A 98 -21.68 13.28 2.88
C SER A 98 -22.10 11.83 2.65
N HIS A 99 -21.61 10.90 3.49
CA HIS A 99 -21.70 9.45 3.29
C HIS A 99 -21.06 8.95 1.98
N HIS A 100 -20.31 9.80 1.28
CA HIS A 100 -19.60 9.40 0.08
C HIS A 100 -18.50 8.38 0.44
N VAL A 101 -18.39 7.33 -0.37
CA VAL A 101 -17.38 6.28 -0.20
C VAL A 101 -16.28 6.50 -1.21
N TYR A 102 -15.06 6.67 -0.72
CA TYR A 102 -13.86 6.81 -1.51
C TYR A 102 -13.00 5.55 -1.36
N GLN A 103 -12.14 5.33 -2.35
CA GLN A 103 -11.10 4.32 -2.29
C GLN A 103 -9.88 4.79 -3.04
N ASP A 104 -8.71 4.42 -2.56
CA ASP A 104 -7.44 4.73 -3.21
C ASP A 104 -6.49 3.54 -3.09
N ARG A 105 -5.61 3.40 -4.09
CA ARG A 105 -4.56 2.39 -4.15
C ARG A 105 -3.24 3.06 -4.54
N VAL A 106 -2.38 3.22 -3.55
CA VAL A 106 -1.09 3.89 -3.66
C VAL A 106 -0.01 2.86 -4.04
N ASP A 107 0.78 3.16 -5.07
CA ASP A 107 2.04 2.45 -5.34
C ASP A 107 3.15 3.00 -4.44
N LEU A 108 3.69 2.16 -3.56
CA LEU A 108 4.72 2.53 -2.59
C LEU A 108 6.14 2.19 -3.04
N LYS A 109 6.32 1.40 -4.12
CA LYS A 109 7.62 0.86 -4.55
C LYS A 109 8.70 1.93 -4.65
N ASN A 110 8.35 3.04 -5.30
CA ASN A 110 9.25 4.15 -5.58
C ASN A 110 9.04 5.35 -4.64
N ARG A 111 8.15 5.22 -3.64
CA ARG A 111 7.83 6.27 -2.67
C ARG A 111 8.56 6.06 -1.34
N MET A 112 8.98 4.83 -1.07
CA MET A 112 9.71 4.47 0.14
C MET A 112 11.21 4.29 -0.14
N PRO A 113 12.08 4.58 0.83
CA PRO A 113 13.48 4.19 0.73
C PRO A 113 13.61 2.67 0.55
N MET A 114 14.78 2.26 0.05
CA MET A 114 15.10 0.84 -0.13
C MET A 114 15.11 0.10 1.21
N ASP A 115 15.70 0.71 2.23
CA ASP A 115 15.65 0.24 3.62
C ASP A 115 14.63 1.04 4.41
N ILE A 116 13.61 0.35 4.93
CA ILE A 116 12.58 0.92 5.80
C ILE A 116 12.68 0.41 7.24
N LYS A 117 13.80 -0.20 7.61
CA LYS A 117 14.01 -0.74 8.95
C LYS A 117 13.72 0.32 10.01
N ASP A 118 12.94 -0.09 11.00
CA ASP A 118 12.49 0.70 12.14
C ASP A 118 11.65 1.95 11.77
N LEU A 119 11.31 2.14 10.49
CA LEU A 119 10.37 3.17 10.05
C LEU A 119 8.94 2.71 10.28
N ARG A 120 8.03 3.68 10.28
CA ARG A 120 6.59 3.45 10.32
C ARG A 120 5.93 4.04 9.09
N VAL A 121 5.24 3.20 8.33
CA VAL A 121 4.28 3.63 7.33
C VAL A 121 2.98 3.97 8.06
N HIS A 122 2.53 5.22 7.95
CA HIS A 122 1.31 5.68 8.59
C HIS A 122 0.43 6.38 7.57
N PHE A 123 -0.87 6.07 7.55
CA PHE A 123 -1.81 6.82 6.72
C PHE A 123 -2.82 7.59 7.56
N LEU A 124 -3.26 8.72 7.02
CA LEU A 124 -4.43 9.47 7.50
C LEU A 124 -5.23 9.95 6.29
N ILE A 125 -6.46 10.35 6.52
CA ILE A 125 -7.41 10.79 5.50
C ILE A 125 -7.93 12.17 5.88
N LYS A 126 -8.12 13.04 4.88
CA LYS A 126 -8.86 14.30 5.03
C LYS A 126 -9.84 14.44 3.88
N GLY A 127 -11.14 14.43 4.18
CA GLY A 127 -12.19 14.41 3.16
C GLY A 127 -11.98 13.31 2.12
N SER A 128 -11.78 13.70 0.86
CA SER A 128 -11.58 12.77 -0.27
C SER A 128 -10.11 12.39 -0.53
N GLN A 129 -9.16 12.81 0.30
CA GLN A 129 -7.73 12.59 0.06
C GLN A 129 -7.10 11.68 1.11
N LEU A 130 -6.44 10.63 0.64
CA LEU A 130 -5.54 9.79 1.43
C LEU A 130 -4.15 10.44 1.49
N TYR A 131 -3.54 10.45 2.67
CA TYR A 131 -2.15 10.86 2.88
C TYR A 131 -1.37 9.71 3.50
N VAL A 132 -0.14 9.52 3.04
CA VAL A 132 0.76 8.49 3.57
C VAL A 132 2.06 9.15 4.00
N TYR A 133 2.52 8.80 5.18
CA TYR A 133 3.72 9.30 5.81
C TYR A 133 4.67 8.17 6.16
N LEU A 134 5.96 8.44 6.01
CA LEU A 134 7.01 7.70 6.71
C LEU A 134 7.38 8.46 7.98
N ILE A 135 7.27 7.77 9.11
CA ILE A 135 7.65 8.28 10.42
C ILE A 135 8.98 7.64 10.79
N TYR A 136 9.98 8.48 11.04
CA TYR A 136 11.31 8.05 11.47
C TYR A 136 11.34 7.85 12.98
N PRO A 137 12.07 6.85 13.49
CA PRO A 137 12.23 6.65 14.92
C PRO A 137 13.04 7.79 15.55
N GLY A 138 12.84 7.99 16.85
CA GLY A 138 13.54 9.01 17.62
C GLY A 138 12.92 10.40 17.55
N LEU A 139 13.46 11.32 18.35
CA LEU A 139 13.01 12.71 18.37
C LEU A 139 13.50 13.42 17.10
N LYS A 140 12.64 14.27 16.55
CA LYS A 140 13.05 15.21 15.50
C LYS A 140 13.96 16.29 16.08
N GLU A 141 14.79 16.84 15.21
CA GLU A 141 15.54 18.07 15.51
C GLU A 141 14.59 19.23 15.84
N ALA A 142 14.98 20.12 16.74
CA ALA A 142 14.15 21.26 17.16
C ALA A 142 13.73 22.18 15.99
N SER A 143 14.50 22.19 14.89
CA SER A 143 14.20 22.94 13.68
C SER A 143 13.11 22.32 12.80
N VAL A 144 12.76 21.04 13.01
CA VAL A 144 11.74 20.34 12.23
C VAL A 144 10.36 20.69 12.78
N PRO A 145 9.45 21.28 11.98
CA PRO A 145 8.09 21.60 12.42
C PRO A 145 7.31 20.39 12.93
N LYS A 146 6.23 20.63 13.68
CA LYS A 146 5.26 19.57 14.00
C LYS A 146 4.60 19.09 12.72
N GLY A 147 4.59 17.77 12.53
CA GLY A 147 3.91 17.13 11.41
C GLY A 147 2.42 16.91 11.69
N PRO A 148 1.64 16.52 10.67
CA PRO A 148 0.20 16.35 10.78
C PRO A 148 -0.24 15.09 11.51
N VAL A 149 0.62 14.08 11.67
CA VAL A 149 0.29 12.86 12.42
C VAL A 149 0.49 13.13 13.91
N ARG A 150 -0.62 13.25 14.66
CA ARG A 150 -0.60 13.78 16.03
C ARG A 150 0.15 12.86 17.00
N MET A 151 -0.02 11.54 16.84
CA MET A 151 0.63 10.54 17.70
C MET A 151 2.17 10.58 17.60
N TYR A 152 2.73 11.10 16.51
CA TYR A 152 4.18 11.15 16.27
C TYR A 152 4.68 12.59 16.04
N GLU A 153 4.03 13.60 16.63
CA GLU A 153 4.34 15.02 16.39
C GLU A 153 5.79 15.41 16.72
N ASP A 154 6.42 14.67 17.63
CA ASP A 154 7.81 14.84 18.07
C ASP A 154 8.81 14.02 17.25
N GLN A 155 8.34 13.23 16.28
CA GLN A 155 9.18 12.46 15.39
C GLN A 155 9.27 13.13 14.02
N LYS A 156 10.31 12.80 13.25
CA LYS A 156 10.41 13.29 11.86
C LYS A 156 9.38 12.56 11.01
N GLN A 157 8.53 13.33 10.32
CA GLN A 157 7.49 12.82 9.43
C GLN A 157 7.79 13.26 8.00
N VAL A 158 7.73 12.33 7.04
CA VAL A 158 7.90 12.62 5.62
C VAL A 158 6.66 12.17 4.88
N GLN A 159 5.94 13.10 4.26
CA GLN A 159 4.82 12.76 3.37
C GLN A 159 5.37 12.08 2.12
N ILE A 160 4.84 10.91 1.81
CA ILE A 160 5.18 10.15 0.61
C ILE A 160 4.00 10.04 -0.37
N TYR A 161 2.79 10.42 0.06
CA TYR A 161 1.60 10.51 -0.79
C TYR A 161 0.59 11.53 -0.20
N PRO A 162 -0.12 12.33 -1.02
CA PRO A 162 0.10 12.50 -2.46
C PRO A 162 1.47 13.16 -2.75
N ASP A 163 1.86 13.18 -4.02
CA ASP A 163 3.04 13.92 -4.44
C ASP A 163 2.86 15.41 -4.14
N LEU A 164 3.85 16.04 -3.53
CA LEU A 164 3.85 17.48 -3.34
C LEU A 164 4.00 18.16 -4.71
N PRO A 165 3.31 19.29 -4.96
CA PRO A 165 3.56 20.09 -6.14
C PRO A 165 5.05 20.44 -6.22
N LYS A 166 5.65 20.22 -7.40
CA LYS A 166 7.04 20.60 -7.69
C LYS A 166 7.17 22.11 -7.86
#